data_AF-A0A7Z0ERP7-F1
#
_entry.id   AF-A0A7Z0ERP7-F1
#
_cell.length_a   1.000
_cell.length_b   1.000
_cell.length_c   1.000
_cell.angle_alpha   90.00
_cell.angle_beta   90.00
_cell.angle_gamma   90.00
#
_symmetry.space_group_name_H-M   'P 1'
#
loop_
_entity.id
_entity.type
_entity.pdbx_description
1 polymer ?
#
loop_
_entity_poly.entity_id
_entity_poly.type
_entity_poly.pdbx_seq_one_letter_code
_entity_poly.pdbx_strand_id
1 'polypeptide(L)'
;MRNRTPRPPEPPMIRALRGCAATALFGFAVLLVLVSFGATTEMETFPGLRENRSWMVVLLLVLALAATALGLLLSGWRSFGGRAAVACLVVVMALRMWTLAPVLHCWSYDSVGRGDDGTYTCANRNGTAQ
;
A
#
# COMPACT_ATOMS: atom_id res chain seq x y z
N MET A 1 8.02 36.94 -12.34
CA MET A 1 8.50 37.01 -10.94
C MET A 1 7.29 36.82 -10.01
N ARG A 2 7.20 35.70 -9.28
CA ARG A 2 6.07 35.44 -8.36
C ARG A 2 6.43 36.04 -6.99
N ASN A 3 5.77 37.14 -6.62
CA ASN A 3 5.81 37.68 -5.26
C ASN A 3 5.33 36.60 -4.28
N ARG A 4 6.27 35.90 -3.62
CA ARG A 4 5.96 35.11 -2.43
C ARG A 4 5.93 36.08 -1.27
N THR A 5 4.74 36.58 -0.95
CA THR A 5 4.51 37.15 0.37
C THR A 5 4.93 36.12 1.43
N PRO A 6 5.81 36.48 2.38
CA PRO A 6 6.17 35.57 3.45
C PRO A 6 4.89 35.24 4.24
N ARG A 7 4.55 33.95 4.33
CA ARG A 7 3.43 33.54 5.19
C ARG A 7 3.74 34.00 6.62
N PRO A 8 2.75 34.53 7.35
CA PRO A 8 2.94 34.84 8.76
C PRO A 8 3.41 33.58 9.51
N PRO A 9 4.27 33.73 10.52
CA PRO A 9 4.74 32.60 11.30
C PRO A 9 3.54 31.90 11.95
N GLU A 10 3.26 30.67 11.51
CA GLU A 10 2.20 29.86 12.12
C GLU A 10 2.51 29.64 13.60
N PRO A 11 1.49 29.71 14.49
CA PRO A 11 1.68 29.49 15.91
C PRO A 11 2.25 28.08 16.16
N PRO A 12 3.12 27.90 17.17
CA PRO A 12 3.86 26.66 17.41
C PRO A 12 2.94 25.44 17.57
N MET A 13 1.74 25.63 18.14
CA MET A 13 0.72 24.57 18.26
C MET A 13 0.25 24.02 16.91
N ILE A 14 0.01 24.86 15.89
CA ILE A 14 -0.46 24.40 14.58
C ILE A 14 0.63 23.59 13.86
N ARG A 15 1.90 24.00 14.02
CA ARG A 15 3.04 23.27 13.48
C ARG A 15 3.21 21.90 14.14
N ALA A 16 3.09 21.83 15.47
CA ALA A 16 3.15 20.57 16.22
C ALA A 16 2.00 19.64 15.85
N LEU A 17 0.77 20.17 15.74
CA LEU A 17 -0.41 19.39 15.35
C LEU A 17 -0.27 18.77 13.95
N ARG A 18 0.26 19.54 12.98
CA ARG A 18 0.58 19.04 11.64
C ARG A 18 1.64 17.95 11.66
N GLY A 19 2.66 18.10 12.50
CA GLY A 19 3.69 17.08 12.71
C GLY A 19 3.10 15.76 13.22
N CYS A 20 2.32 15.82 14.30
CA CYS A 20 1.65 14.65 14.88
C CYS A 20 0.68 13.99 13.91
N ALA A 21 -0.11 14.78 13.16
CA ALA A 21 -1.01 14.26 12.14
C ALA A 21 -0.25 13.57 11.01
N ALA A 22 0.87 14.14 10.56
CA ALA A 22 1.71 13.52 9.53
C ALA A 22 2.31 12.19 10.01
N THR A 23 2.83 12.13 11.24
CA THR A 23 3.36 10.88 11.81
C THR A 23 2.28 9.81 11.97
N ALA A 24 1.07 10.20 12.38
CA ALA A 24 -0.06 9.27 12.47
C ALA A 24 -0.44 8.70 11.09
N LEU A 25 -0.45 9.52 10.05
CA LEU A 25 -0.74 9.08 8.67
C LEU A 25 0.34 8.16 8.10
N PHE A 26 1.62 8.47 8.34
CA PHE A 26 2.70 7.57 7.94
C PHE A 26 2.65 6.25 8.70
N GLY A 27 2.38 6.28 10.01
CA GLY A 27 2.19 5.07 10.80
C GLY A 27 1.00 4.23 10.31
N PHE A 28 -0.11 4.89 9.99
CA PHE A 28 -1.29 4.23 9.41
C PHE A 28 -0.98 3.60 8.04
N ALA A 29 -0.24 4.31 7.17
CA ALA A 29 0.18 3.76 5.87
C ALA A 29 1.07 2.52 6.03
N VAL A 30 2.03 2.54 6.97
CA VAL A 30 2.85 1.37 7.30
C VAL A 30 1.97 0.20 7.76
N LEU A 31 0.99 0.47 8.63
CA LEU A 31 0.09 -0.56 9.14
C LEU A 31 -0.73 -1.19 8.02
N LEU A 32 -1.27 -0.39 7.10
CA LEU A 32 -1.99 -0.90 5.93
C LEU A 32 -1.11 -1.79 5.04
N VAL A 33 0.15 -1.40 4.82
CA VAL A 33 1.12 -2.22 4.08
C VAL A 33 1.39 -3.54 4.82
N LEU A 34 1.59 -3.53 6.13
CA LEU A 34 1.80 -4.75 6.92
C LEU A 34 0.58 -5.68 6.88
N VAL A 35 -0.64 -5.14 7.00
CA VAL A 35 -1.89 -5.90 6.84
C VAL A 35 -1.98 -6.50 5.43
N SER A 36 -1.52 -5.78 4.41
CA SER A 36 -1.48 -6.27 3.02
C SER A 36 -0.53 -7.48 2.84
N PHE A 37 0.55 -7.55 3.62
CA PHE A 37 1.42 -8.73 3.67
C PHE A 37 0.73 -9.88 4.39
N GLY A 38 0.17 -9.63 5.58
CA GLY A 38 -0.55 -10.65 6.36
C GLY A 38 -1.75 -11.26 5.64
N ALA A 39 -2.44 -10.48 4.79
CA ALA A 39 -3.55 -10.99 3.97
C ALA A 39 -3.12 -12.04 2.92
N THR A 40 -1.82 -12.21 2.68
CA THR A 40 -1.29 -13.08 1.62
C THR A 40 -0.27 -14.11 2.09
N THR A 41 0.18 -14.07 3.34
CA THR A 41 1.07 -15.12 3.89
C THR A 41 0.42 -16.49 3.79
N GLU A 42 -0.90 -16.52 3.94
CA GLU A 42 -1.76 -17.67 3.71
C GLU A 42 -1.67 -18.24 2.28
N MET A 43 -1.45 -17.41 1.26
CA MET A 43 -1.32 -17.85 -0.14
C MET A 43 0.08 -18.38 -0.48
N GLU A 44 1.11 -17.90 0.20
CA GLU A 44 2.51 -18.31 -0.05
C GLU A 44 2.90 -19.61 0.68
N THR A 45 2.22 -19.94 1.78
CA THR A 45 2.67 -21.01 2.70
C THR A 45 2.01 -22.36 2.43
N PHE A 46 0.82 -22.39 1.81
CA PHE A 46 0.05 -23.62 1.65
C PHE A 46 -0.35 -23.86 0.19
N PRO A 47 0.08 -24.99 -0.43
CA PRO A 47 -0.37 -25.37 -1.76
C PRO A 47 -1.88 -25.65 -1.75
N GLY A 48 -2.60 -25.16 -2.76
CA GLY A 48 -4.05 -25.34 -2.90
C GLY A 48 -4.80 -24.12 -3.43
N LEU A 49 -6.08 -24.31 -3.77
CA LEU A 49 -6.99 -23.26 -4.22
C LEU A 49 -7.41 -22.39 -3.03
N ARG A 50 -7.10 -21.09 -3.10
CA ARG A 50 -7.54 -20.11 -2.11
C ARG A 50 -8.35 -18.99 -2.73
N GLU A 51 -9.20 -18.40 -1.89
CA GLU A 51 -10.00 -17.22 -2.21
C GLU A 51 -9.10 -16.08 -2.66
N ASN A 52 -9.41 -15.50 -3.81
CA ASN A 52 -8.64 -14.42 -4.40
C ASN A 52 -8.82 -13.11 -3.61
N ARG A 53 -7.92 -12.85 -2.65
CA ARG A 53 -7.89 -11.61 -1.86
C ARG A 53 -7.14 -10.46 -2.56
N SER A 54 -6.75 -10.61 -3.83
CA SER A 54 -5.97 -9.59 -4.56
C SER A 54 -6.66 -8.23 -4.55
N TRP A 55 -7.98 -8.17 -4.73
CA TRP A 55 -8.75 -6.93 -4.70
C TRP A 55 -8.65 -6.19 -3.35
N MET A 56 -8.72 -6.93 -2.23
CA MET A 56 -8.58 -6.35 -0.88
C MET A 56 -7.18 -5.76 -0.70
N VAL A 57 -6.16 -6.48 -1.16
CA VAL A 57 -4.76 -6.06 -1.07
C VAL A 57 -4.51 -4.79 -1.90
N VAL A 58 -5.08 -4.72 -3.11
CA VAL A 58 -5.03 -3.52 -3.95
C VAL A 58 -5.70 -2.33 -3.26
N LEU A 59 -6.88 -2.51 -2.65
CA LEU A 59 -7.55 -1.44 -1.90
C LEU A 59 -6.71 -0.95 -0.71
N LEU A 60 -6.10 -1.86 0.04
CA LEU A 60 -5.21 -1.50 1.16
C LEU A 60 -4.01 -0.67 0.67
N LEU A 61 -3.41 -1.04 -0.46
CA LEU A 61 -2.30 -0.28 -1.05
C LEU A 61 -2.73 1.10 -1.54
N VAL A 62 -3.91 1.22 -2.15
CA VAL A 62 -4.48 2.51 -2.57
C VAL A 62 -4.74 3.43 -1.37
N LEU A 63 -5.32 2.89 -0.29
CA LEU A 63 -5.54 3.64 0.95
C LEU A 63 -4.22 4.06 1.60
N ALA A 64 -3.21 3.18 1.59
CA ALA A 64 -1.88 3.50 2.10
C ALA A 64 -1.26 4.63 1.28
N LEU A 65 -1.37 4.59 -0.05
CA LEU A 65 -0.86 5.65 -0.93
C LEU A 65 -1.57 6.99 -0.65
N ALA A 66 -2.88 6.99 -0.48
CA ALA A 66 -3.63 8.19 -0.10
C ALA A 66 -3.16 8.75 1.27
N ALA A 67 -2.96 7.89 2.26
CA ALA A 67 -2.46 8.29 3.57
C ALA A 67 -1.03 8.86 3.48
N THR A 68 -0.14 8.26 2.68
CA THR A 68 1.22 8.81 2.46
C THR A 68 1.21 10.17 1.79
N ALA A 69 0.35 10.37 0.78
CA ALA A 69 0.22 11.65 0.09
C ALA A 69 -0.27 12.73 1.06
N LEU A 70 -1.25 12.41 1.90
CA LEU A 70 -1.76 13.32 2.93
C LEU A 70 -0.70 13.63 4.00
N GLY A 71 0.06 12.62 4.44
CA GLY A 71 1.19 12.78 5.36
C GLY A 71 2.30 13.66 4.79
N LEU A 72 2.60 13.55 3.49
CA LEU A 72 3.55 14.40 2.79
C LEU A 72 3.07 15.85 2.66
N LEU A 73 1.77 16.03 2.35
CA LEU A 73 1.14 17.35 2.29
C LEU A 73 1.22 18.07 3.64
N LEU A 74 1.04 17.35 4.76
CA LEU A 74 1.09 17.89 6.11
C LEU A 74 2.51 18.11 6.65
N SER A 75 3.44 17.18 6.37
CA SER A 75 4.85 17.31 6.77
C SER A 75 5.62 18.35 5.93
N GLY A 76 5.07 18.72 4.77
CA GLY A 76 5.61 19.70 3.88
C GLY A 76 6.70 19.11 2.96
N TRP A 77 6.66 19.51 1.69
CA TRP A 77 7.55 19.00 0.64
C TRP A 77 9.05 19.29 0.86
N ARG A 78 9.38 20.19 1.80
CA ARG A 78 10.77 20.51 2.18
C ARG A 78 11.32 19.62 3.29
N SER A 79 10.49 18.81 3.94
CA SER A 79 10.95 17.91 5.00
C SER A 79 11.69 16.71 4.38
N PHE A 80 12.98 16.57 4.70
CA PHE A 80 13.77 15.40 4.28
C PHE A 80 13.21 14.10 4.85
N GLY A 81 12.80 14.11 6.12
CA GLY A 81 12.20 12.93 6.78
C GLY A 81 10.91 12.48 6.11
N GLY A 82 10.03 13.42 5.73
CA GLY A 82 8.80 13.10 5.01
C GLY A 82 9.06 12.49 3.63
N ARG A 83 10.05 13.03 2.89
CA ARG A 83 10.46 12.48 1.59
C ARG A 83 11.06 11.08 1.70
N ALA A 84 11.91 10.84 2.69
CA ALA A 84 12.51 9.53 2.94
C ALA A 84 11.43 8.49 3.29
N ALA A 85 10.47 8.86 4.15
CA ALA A 85 9.34 7.99 4.50
C ALA A 85 8.47 7.64 3.28
N VAL A 86 8.13 8.63 2.45
CA VAL A 86 7.39 8.41 1.20
C VAL A 86 8.18 7.51 0.24
N ALA A 87 9.47 7.80 0.02
CA ALA A 87 10.30 6.99 -0.87
C ALA A 87 10.36 5.53 -0.41
N CYS A 88 10.56 5.30 0.90
CA CYS A 88 10.54 3.96 1.49
C CYS A 88 9.19 3.27 1.25
N LEU A 89 8.08 3.94 1.57
CA LEU A 89 6.74 3.38 1.41
C LEU A 89 6.42 3.08 -0.07
N VAL A 90 6.78 3.96 -0.99
CA VAL A 90 6.60 3.74 -2.43
C VAL A 90 7.42 2.54 -2.91
N VAL A 91 8.66 2.39 -2.47
CA VAL A 91 9.50 1.22 -2.81
C VAL A 91 8.86 -0.06 -2.29
N VAL A 92 8.41 -0.09 -1.03
CA VAL A 92 7.75 -1.26 -0.45
C VAL A 92 6.44 -1.59 -1.17
N MET A 93 5.61 -0.59 -1.49
CA MET A 93 4.38 -0.77 -2.26
C MET A 93 4.67 -1.28 -3.69
N ALA A 94 5.71 -0.77 -4.34
CA ALA A 94 6.10 -1.21 -5.68
C ALA A 94 6.59 -2.66 -5.68
N LEU A 95 7.46 -3.02 -4.72
CA LEU A 95 7.88 -4.41 -4.51
C LEU A 95 6.67 -5.32 -4.26
N ARG A 96 5.72 -4.84 -3.45
CA ARG A 96 4.49 -5.58 -3.17
C ARG A 96 3.64 -5.80 -4.41
N MET A 97 3.45 -4.75 -5.23
CA MET A 97 2.73 -4.84 -6.49
C MET A 97 3.40 -5.83 -7.45
N TRP A 98 4.74 -5.86 -7.48
CA TRP A 98 5.50 -6.79 -8.30
C TRP A 98 5.31 -8.25 -7.88
N THR A 99 5.28 -8.53 -6.58
CA THR A 99 4.96 -9.88 -6.05
C THR A 99 3.53 -10.32 -6.31
N LEU A 100 2.59 -9.36 -6.41
CA LEU A 100 1.17 -9.63 -6.63
C LEU A 100 0.81 -9.72 -8.12
N ALA A 101 1.68 -9.27 -9.02
CA ALA A 101 1.46 -9.27 -10.46
C ALA A 101 0.93 -10.61 -11.03
N PRO A 102 1.48 -11.80 -10.68
CA PRO A 102 0.93 -13.06 -11.17
C PRO A 102 -0.49 -13.34 -10.65
N VAL A 103 -0.81 -12.95 -9.41
CA VAL A 103 -2.14 -13.11 -8.81
C VAL A 103 -3.15 -12.12 -9.42
N LEU A 104 -2.70 -10.91 -9.79
CA LEU A 104 -3.52 -9.92 -10.51
C LEU A 104 -3.93 -10.40 -11.90
N HIS A 105 -3.16 -11.28 -12.54
CA HIS A 105 -3.57 -11.85 -13.82
C HIS A 105 -4.85 -12.68 -13.68
N CYS A 106 -5.07 -13.29 -12.51
CA CYS A 106 -6.29 -14.00 -12.15
C CYS A 106 -7.36 -13.10 -11.51
N TRP A 107 -7.31 -11.76 -11.64
CA TRP A 107 -8.29 -10.86 -11.00
C TRP A 107 -9.74 -11.26 -11.27
N SER A 108 -10.05 -11.71 -12.49
CA SER A 108 -11.40 -12.12 -12.90
C SER A 108 -11.88 -13.46 -12.33
N TYR A 109 -11.03 -14.17 -11.56
CA TYR A 109 -11.32 -15.49 -11.00
C TYR A 109 -11.44 -15.42 -9.49
N ASP A 110 -12.42 -16.16 -8.95
CA ASP A 110 -12.69 -16.19 -7.51
C ASP A 110 -11.58 -16.88 -6.70
N SER A 111 -10.80 -17.76 -7.32
CA SER A 111 -9.76 -18.54 -6.65
C SER A 111 -8.46 -18.61 -7.44
N VAL A 112 -7.36 -18.63 -6.70
CA VAL A 112 -6.00 -18.78 -7.23
C VAL A 112 -5.34 -19.95 -6.51
N GLY A 113 -4.81 -20.88 -7.28
CA GLY A 113 -3.99 -21.98 -6.80
C GLY A 113 -2.53 -21.73 -7.09
N ARG A 114 -1.65 -22.01 -6.12
CA ARG A 114 -0.21 -22.13 -6.38
C ARG A 114 0.10 -23.63 -6.53
N GLY A 115 0.60 -24.01 -7.70
CA GLY A 115 1.12 -25.34 -7.95
C GLY A 115 2.49 -25.54 -7.31
N ASP A 116 2.87 -26.80 -7.08
CA ASP A 116 4.17 -27.16 -6.48
C ASP A 116 5.36 -26.71 -7.35
N ASP A 117 5.12 -26.54 -8.65
CA ASP A 117 6.09 -26.08 -9.65
C ASP A 117 6.32 -24.55 -9.60
N GLY A 118 5.61 -23.84 -8.71
CA GLY A 118 5.61 -22.38 -8.63
C GLY A 118 4.74 -21.67 -9.67
N THR A 119 3.98 -22.43 -10.46
CA THR A 119 2.97 -21.92 -11.40
C THR A 119 1.70 -21.49 -10.65
N TYR A 120 1.02 -20.47 -11.16
CA TYR A 120 -0.26 -20.01 -10.61
C TYR A 120 -1.39 -20.46 -11.54
N THR A 121 -2.40 -21.14 -10.99
CA THR A 121 -3.61 -21.55 -11.70
C THR A 121 -4.77 -20.67 -11.27
N CYS A 122 -5.57 -20.22 -12.24
CA CYS A 122 -6.78 -19.44 -11.98
C CYS A 122 -8.00 -20.37 -12.04
N ALA A 123 -8.90 -20.29 -11.07
CA ALA A 123 -10.12 -21.08 -11.08
C ALA A 123 -11.32 -20.28 -10.57
N ASN A 124 -12.50 -20.55 -11.11
CA ASN A 124 -13.75 -20.03 -10.57
C ASN A 124 -14.38 -21.01 -9.57
N ARG A 125 -15.23 -20.50 -8.68
CA ARG A 125 -16.01 -21.30 -7.72
C ARG A 125 -16.92 -22.36 -8.36
N ASN A 126 -17.19 -22.24 -9.67
CA ASN A 126 -17.95 -23.20 -10.47
C ASN A 126 -17.10 -24.38 -11.00
N GLY A 127 -15.80 -24.45 -10.66
CA GLY A 127 -14.93 -25.57 -11.02
C GLY A 127 -14.29 -25.49 -12.40
N THR A 128 -14.50 -24.41 -13.15
CA THR A 128 -13.71 -24.15 -14.37
C THR A 128 -12.34 -23.61 -13.97
N ALA A 129 -11.35 -24.50 -13.90
CA ALA A 129 -9.93 -24.15 -13.82
C ALA A 129 -9.36 -24.04 -15.25
N GLN A 130 -8.46 -23.08 -15.48
CA GLN A 130 -7.81 -22.84 -16.77
C GLN A 130 -6.30 -23.04 -16.67
#